data_AF-A0A5C4U846-F1
#
_entry.id   AF-A0A5C4U846-F1
#
_cell.length_a   1.000
_cell.length_b   1.000
_cell.length_c   1.000
_cell.angle_alpha   90.00
_cell.angle_beta   90.00
_cell.angle_gamma   90.00
#
_symmetry.space_group_name_H-M   'P 1'
#
loop_
_entity.id
_entity.type
_entity.pdbx_description
1 polymer ?
#
loop_
_entity_poly.entity_id
_entity_poly.type
_entity_poly.pdbx_seq_one_letter_code
_entity_poly.pdbx_strand_id
1 'polypeptide(L)'
;MSVSAISHANAWACAPLGSEEAPWLRVEVTLQRSAQDVHVIGPAGFLGILPPEKAQRFPDLERVFSSGRAPTTTAILMPRPGRSGLVDVDLELAPAPFIVPAGALPAGTKVFAQGEGQPVTSQLSFSTPCQILVLLDLVGSHVGITYNGRVLGGIDDPPAKLQAALAAGPVASRAFVANGLCALDIDPFYQVEDYSPLSIPAAPVLARAPQAAEPIATVIPTQLEPARGSLA
;
A
#
# COMPACT_ATOMS: atom_id res chain seq x y z
N MET A 1 14.65 -22.44 8.83
CA MET A 1 13.55 -21.76 8.11
C MET A 1 14.08 -20.40 7.71
N SER A 2 14.24 -20.15 6.40
CA SER A 2 14.78 -18.89 5.89
C SER A 2 13.66 -17.86 5.83
N VAL A 3 13.83 -16.73 6.53
CA VAL A 3 12.94 -15.57 6.47
C VAL A 3 13.27 -14.84 5.17
N SER A 4 12.45 -15.02 4.12
CA SER A 4 12.60 -14.26 2.88
C SER A 4 12.26 -12.79 3.17
N ALA A 5 13.28 -11.93 3.17
CA ALA A 5 13.15 -10.48 3.37
C ALA A 5 12.16 -9.89 2.35
N ILE A 6 11.21 -9.06 2.78
CA ILE A 6 10.36 -8.30 1.83
C ILE A 6 11.14 -7.07 1.40
N SER A 7 11.68 -7.08 0.19
CA SER A 7 12.11 -5.87 -0.52
C SER A 7 10.98 -5.37 -1.43
N HIS A 8 11.11 -4.15 -1.97
CA HIS A 8 10.23 -3.64 -3.03
C HIS A 8 10.13 -4.62 -4.22
N ALA A 9 11.16 -5.46 -4.43
CA ALA A 9 11.16 -6.57 -5.39
C ALA A 9 10.36 -7.80 -4.95
N ASN A 10 10.30 -8.13 -3.65
CA ASN A 10 9.65 -9.34 -3.15
C ASN A 10 8.15 -9.17 -2.88
N ALA A 11 7.67 -7.94 -2.69
CA ALA A 11 6.23 -7.67 -2.73
C ALA A 11 5.62 -7.92 -4.14
N TRP A 12 6.47 -8.00 -5.17
CA TRP A 12 6.11 -8.18 -6.59
C TRP A 12 6.55 -9.53 -7.17
N ALA A 13 7.19 -10.39 -6.38
CA ALA A 13 7.71 -11.66 -6.87
C ALA A 13 6.58 -12.71 -7.01
N CYS A 14 5.91 -12.69 -8.16
CA CYS A 14 5.25 -13.88 -8.74
C CYS A 14 6.01 -14.32 -10.01
N ALA A 15 7.30 -14.58 -9.88
CA ALA A 15 8.05 -15.50 -10.74
C ALA A 15 9.27 -16.01 -9.94
N PRO A 16 9.68 -17.29 -10.07
CA PRO A 16 10.84 -17.80 -9.35
C PRO A 16 12.12 -17.17 -9.87
N LEU A 17 13.01 -16.74 -8.97
CA LEU A 17 14.40 -16.42 -9.29
C LEU A 17 15.06 -17.63 -9.97
N GLY A 18 15.29 -17.54 -11.29
CA GLY A 18 15.98 -18.57 -12.06
C GLY A 18 15.61 -18.73 -13.54
N SER A 19 14.62 -18.01 -14.08
CA SER A 19 14.31 -18.08 -15.52
C SER A 19 15.16 -17.09 -16.33
N GLU A 20 15.78 -17.58 -17.42
CA GLU A 20 16.56 -16.81 -18.42
C GLU A 20 15.69 -15.85 -19.27
N GLU A 21 14.67 -15.22 -18.70
CA GLU A 21 13.75 -14.34 -19.43
C GLU A 21 14.17 -12.87 -19.31
N ALA A 22 13.98 -12.15 -20.42
CA ALA A 22 14.46 -10.81 -20.75
C ALA A 22 14.57 -9.81 -19.57
N PRO A 23 15.56 -8.89 -19.57
CA PRO A 23 15.74 -7.93 -18.48
C PRO A 23 14.50 -7.03 -18.37
N TRP A 24 13.65 -7.32 -17.39
CA TRP A 24 12.54 -6.47 -17.00
C TRP A 24 13.11 -5.16 -16.48
N LEU A 25 12.84 -4.07 -17.19
CA LEU A 25 13.30 -2.75 -16.75
C LEU A 25 12.24 -2.14 -15.83
N ARG A 26 12.65 -1.81 -14.61
CA ARG A 26 11.82 -1.02 -13.69
C ARG A 26 12.03 0.45 -14.00
N VAL A 27 10.94 1.15 -14.22
CA VAL A 27 10.95 2.58 -14.50
C VAL A 27 9.96 3.29 -13.59
N GLU A 28 10.36 4.44 -13.07
CA GLU A 28 9.42 5.35 -12.44
C GLU A 28 8.53 5.96 -13.53
N VAL A 29 7.22 5.97 -13.29
CA VAL A 29 6.23 6.55 -14.19
C VAL A 29 5.29 7.47 -13.44
N THR A 30 4.93 8.57 -14.09
CA THR A 30 3.87 9.48 -13.67
C THR A 30 2.60 9.17 -14.46
N LEU A 31 1.49 9.01 -13.75
CA LEU A 31 0.18 8.81 -14.36
C LEU A 31 -0.53 10.17 -14.49
N GLN A 32 -0.83 10.59 -15.70
CA GLN A 32 -1.47 11.88 -15.97
C GLN A 32 -2.88 11.68 -16.51
N ARG A 33 -3.86 12.35 -15.91
CA ARG A 33 -5.25 12.27 -16.38
C ARG A 33 -5.49 13.18 -17.59
N SER A 34 -6.03 12.58 -18.64
CA SER A 34 -6.63 13.25 -19.80
C SER A 34 -8.17 13.25 -19.64
N ALA A 35 -8.88 13.90 -20.57
CA ALA A 35 -10.35 13.96 -20.58
C ALA A 35 -11.00 12.56 -20.67
N GLN A 36 -10.31 11.59 -21.28
CA GLN A 36 -10.83 10.25 -21.53
C GLN A 36 -9.95 9.17 -20.91
N ASP A 37 -8.63 9.32 -20.94
CA ASP A 37 -7.69 8.26 -20.55
C ASP A 37 -6.69 8.71 -19.48
N VAL A 38 -5.86 7.77 -19.02
CA VAL A 38 -4.69 8.06 -18.17
C VAL A 38 -3.42 7.81 -18.99
N HIS A 39 -2.59 8.84 -19.18
CA HIS A 39 -1.30 8.72 -19.85
C HIS A 39 -0.24 8.22 -18.87
N VAL A 40 0.62 7.31 -19.32
CA VAL A 40 1.76 6.81 -18.57
C VAL A 40 3.01 7.51 -19.10
N ILE A 41 3.62 8.36 -18.28
CA ILE A 41 4.78 9.17 -18.65
C ILE A 41 5.99 8.66 -17.88
N GLY A 42 7.03 8.20 -18.58
CA GLY A 42 8.30 7.81 -18.00
C GLY A 42 9.34 8.94 -18.06
N PRO A 43 10.59 8.66 -17.64
CA PRO A 43 11.65 9.67 -17.57
C PRO A 43 12.03 10.24 -18.93
N ALA A 44 11.88 9.45 -19.99
CA ALA A 44 12.18 9.81 -21.38
C ALA A 44 10.94 10.31 -22.15
N GLY A 45 9.79 10.44 -21.50
CA GLY A 45 8.54 10.91 -22.12
C GLY A 45 7.43 9.88 -22.09
N PHE A 46 6.50 10.00 -23.04
CA PHE A 46 5.30 9.20 -23.10
C PHE A 46 5.60 7.71 -23.36
N LEU A 47 5.06 6.83 -22.50
CA LEU A 47 5.22 5.38 -22.60
C LEU A 47 3.95 4.67 -23.07
N GLY A 48 2.77 5.25 -22.84
CA GLY A 48 1.52 4.66 -23.29
C GLY A 48 0.27 5.23 -22.64
N ILE A 49 -0.85 4.57 -22.90
CA ILE A 49 -2.18 4.93 -22.40
C ILE A 49 -2.71 3.77 -21.55
N LEU A 50 -3.20 4.10 -20.36
CA LEU A 50 -4.05 3.25 -19.55
C LEU A 50 -5.51 3.61 -19.90
N PRO A 51 -6.20 2.77 -20.69
CA PRO A 51 -7.56 3.05 -21.16
C PRO A 51 -8.57 2.96 -20.00
N PRO A 52 -9.79 3.51 -20.18
CA PRO A 52 -10.74 3.72 -19.08
C PRO A 52 -11.15 2.42 -18.39
N GLU A 53 -11.35 1.34 -19.16
CA GLU A 53 -11.73 0.04 -18.62
C GLU A 53 -10.65 -0.55 -17.71
N LYS A 54 -9.37 -0.24 -17.97
CA LYS A 54 -8.26 -0.66 -17.11
C LYS A 54 -8.08 0.31 -15.94
N ALA A 55 -8.29 1.61 -16.15
CA ALA A 55 -8.22 2.63 -15.10
C ALA A 55 -9.23 2.36 -13.97
N GLN A 56 -10.39 1.76 -14.26
CA GLN A 56 -11.38 1.34 -13.25
C GLN A 56 -10.82 0.37 -12.20
N ARG A 57 -9.73 -0.36 -12.51
CA ARG A 57 -9.04 -1.23 -11.54
C ARG A 57 -8.27 -0.46 -10.47
N PHE A 58 -8.15 0.87 -10.63
CA PHE A 58 -7.36 1.76 -9.80
C PHE A 58 -8.21 2.88 -9.18
N PRO A 59 -9.20 2.54 -8.34
CA PRO A 59 -10.14 3.52 -7.79
C PRO A 59 -9.45 4.61 -6.96
N ASP A 60 -8.30 4.32 -6.35
CA ASP A 60 -7.55 5.31 -5.58
C ASP A 60 -6.82 6.36 -6.42
N LEU A 61 -6.62 6.13 -7.74
CA LEU A 61 -6.07 7.17 -8.63
C LEU A 61 -7.00 8.37 -8.71
N GLU A 62 -8.31 8.14 -8.67
CA GLU A 62 -9.32 9.20 -8.69
C GLU A 62 -9.16 10.15 -7.50
N ARG A 63 -8.72 9.64 -6.34
CA ARG A 63 -8.43 10.45 -5.16
C ARG A 63 -7.26 11.40 -5.40
N VAL A 64 -6.22 10.91 -6.08
CA VAL A 64 -5.04 11.71 -6.43
C VAL A 64 -5.39 12.76 -7.49
N PHE A 65 -6.09 12.36 -8.56
CA PHE A 65 -6.52 13.27 -9.62
C PHE A 65 -7.48 14.34 -9.12
N SER A 66 -8.44 13.99 -8.27
CA SER A 66 -9.36 14.95 -7.64
C SER A 66 -8.65 15.91 -6.69
N SER A 67 -7.44 15.56 -6.23
CA SER A 67 -6.56 16.46 -5.47
C SER A 67 -5.71 17.37 -6.37
N GLY A 68 -5.91 17.34 -7.69
CA GLY A 68 -5.13 18.11 -8.66
C GLY A 68 -3.70 17.60 -8.84
N ARG A 69 -3.44 16.33 -8.51
CA ARG A 69 -2.11 15.72 -8.52
C ARG A 69 -2.01 14.59 -9.54
N ALA A 70 -0.79 14.27 -9.92
CA ALA A 70 -0.45 13.09 -10.71
C ALA A 70 0.30 12.10 -9.82
N PRO A 71 -0.16 10.85 -9.67
CA PRO A 71 0.57 9.86 -8.90
C PRO A 71 1.79 9.36 -9.66
N THR A 72 2.88 9.18 -8.92
CA THR A 72 4.09 8.52 -9.39
C THR A 72 4.14 7.11 -8.83
N THR A 73 4.49 6.14 -9.66
CA THR A 73 4.63 4.73 -9.28
C THR A 73 5.71 4.05 -10.10
N THR A 74 6.04 2.81 -9.77
CA THR A 74 6.94 1.99 -10.58
C THR A 74 6.13 1.21 -11.62
N ALA A 75 6.65 1.14 -12.84
CA ALA A 75 6.18 0.24 -13.88
C ALA A 75 7.28 -0.73 -14.27
N ILE A 76 6.87 -1.91 -14.74
CA ILE A 76 7.76 -2.90 -15.35
C ILE A 76 7.58 -2.84 -16.86
N LEU A 77 8.68 -2.66 -17.59
CA LEU A 77 8.74 -2.76 -19.03
C LEU A 77 9.22 -4.15 -19.43
N MET A 78 8.40 -4.84 -20.22
CA MET A 78 8.67 -6.17 -20.73
C MET A 78 8.83 -6.10 -22.24
N PRO A 79 10.06 -6.25 -22.77
CA PRO A 79 10.30 -6.32 -24.20
C PRO A 79 9.54 -7.50 -24.81
N ARG A 80 8.94 -7.27 -25.98
CA ARG A 80 8.34 -8.29 -26.82
C ARG A 80 8.92 -8.24 -28.22
N PRO A 81 9.09 -9.40 -28.88
CA PRO A 81 9.47 -9.43 -30.29
C PRO A 81 8.41 -8.69 -31.12
N GLY A 82 8.78 -7.55 -31.69
CA GLY A 82 7.88 -6.79 -32.55
C GLY A 82 7.85 -7.39 -33.96
N ARG A 83 6.75 -7.13 -34.67
CA ARG A 83 6.52 -7.69 -36.02
C ARG A 83 7.33 -7.02 -37.13
N SER A 84 8.01 -5.91 -36.84
CA SER A 84 8.63 -5.02 -37.84
C SER A 84 10.13 -4.78 -37.64
N GLY A 85 10.82 -5.59 -36.83
CA GLY A 85 12.20 -5.31 -36.40
C GLY A 85 12.31 -4.19 -35.35
N LEU A 86 11.18 -3.65 -34.89
CA LEU A 86 11.05 -2.83 -33.70
C LEU A 86 10.84 -3.72 -32.47
N VAL A 87 11.15 -3.21 -31.28
CA VAL A 87 10.84 -3.86 -30.01
C VAL A 87 9.50 -3.32 -29.51
N ASP A 88 8.51 -4.20 -29.37
CA ASP A 88 7.27 -3.87 -28.66
C ASP A 88 7.54 -3.94 -27.16
N VAL A 89 6.85 -3.15 -26.34
CA VAL A 89 7.01 -3.18 -24.89
C VAL A 89 5.64 -3.31 -24.23
N ASP A 90 5.47 -4.32 -23.40
CA ASP A 90 4.37 -4.37 -22.46
C ASP A 90 4.73 -3.58 -21.20
N LEU A 91 3.78 -2.78 -20.72
CA LEU A 91 3.92 -2.00 -19.51
C LEU A 91 2.97 -2.55 -18.45
N GLU A 92 3.53 -2.94 -17.31
CA GLU A 92 2.79 -3.41 -16.15
C GLU A 92 2.92 -2.42 -15.00
N LEU A 93 1.77 -1.94 -14.50
CA LEU A 93 1.69 -1.07 -13.32
C LEU A 93 1.54 -1.91 -12.05
N ALA A 94 2.01 -1.36 -10.92
CA ALA A 94 1.76 -1.94 -9.61
C ALA A 94 0.26 -2.21 -9.38
N PRO A 95 -0.15 -3.23 -8.60
CA PRO A 95 -1.54 -3.37 -8.21
C PRO A 95 -2.04 -2.12 -7.48
N ALA A 96 -3.32 -1.77 -7.67
CA ALA A 96 -3.88 -0.50 -7.20
C ALA A 96 -3.62 -0.13 -5.72
N PRO A 97 -3.72 -1.07 -4.75
CA PRO A 97 -3.46 -0.75 -3.34
C PRO A 97 -2.01 -0.33 -3.02
N PHE A 98 -1.10 -0.47 -3.99
CA PHE A 98 0.32 -0.12 -3.87
C PHE A 98 0.71 1.13 -4.67
N ILE A 99 -0.21 1.72 -5.43
CA ILE A 99 0.07 2.98 -6.16
C ILE A 99 -0.17 4.19 -5.26
N VAL A 100 -1.24 4.16 -4.46
CA VAL A 100 -1.62 5.26 -3.58
C VAL A 100 -1.68 4.76 -2.15
N PRO A 101 -0.78 5.21 -1.26
CA PRO A 101 -0.76 4.70 0.10
C PRO A 101 -2.01 5.14 0.88
N ALA A 102 -2.51 4.23 1.72
CA ALA A 102 -3.61 4.50 2.64
C ALA A 102 -3.13 5.19 3.92
N GLY A 103 -4.05 5.85 4.63
CA GLY A 103 -3.75 6.68 5.80
C GLY A 103 -3.67 8.16 5.45
N ALA A 104 -3.44 8.99 6.47
CA ALA A 104 -3.34 10.43 6.35
C ALA A 104 -2.25 10.96 7.27
N LEU A 105 -1.50 11.94 6.77
CA LEU A 105 -0.52 12.68 7.54
C LEU A 105 -0.83 14.19 7.43
N PRO A 106 -0.45 14.99 8.44
CA PRO A 106 -0.50 16.44 8.32
C PRO A 106 0.29 16.98 7.13
N ALA A 107 -0.13 18.12 6.59
CA ALA A 107 0.66 18.83 5.58
C ALA A 107 2.01 19.27 6.16
N GLY A 108 3.07 19.13 5.37
CA GLY A 108 4.44 19.49 5.78
C GLY A 108 5.11 18.44 6.68
N THR A 109 4.48 17.30 6.93
CA THR A 109 5.17 16.15 7.53
C THR A 109 6.32 15.72 6.62
N LYS A 110 7.52 15.53 7.16
CA LYS A 110 8.63 14.95 6.40
C LYS A 110 8.37 13.47 6.17
N VAL A 111 8.53 13.00 4.94
CA VAL A 111 8.37 11.61 4.55
C VAL A 111 9.66 11.12 3.89
N PHE A 112 10.13 9.92 4.21
CA PHE A 112 11.23 9.31 3.47
C PHE A 112 10.85 9.08 2.02
N ALA A 113 11.78 9.40 1.11
CA ALA A 113 11.68 9.02 -0.29
C ALA A 113 11.53 7.49 -0.42
N GLN A 114 10.87 7.06 -1.49
CA GLN A 114 10.69 5.63 -1.79
C GLN A 114 12.02 4.96 -2.08
N GLY A 115 12.14 3.68 -1.75
CA GLY A 115 13.36 2.92 -1.98
C GLY A 115 13.20 1.44 -1.72
N GLU A 116 14.00 0.93 -0.78
CA GLU A 116 14.06 -0.49 -0.48
C GLU A 116 13.20 -0.85 0.73
N GLY A 117 12.76 -2.13 0.75
CA GLY A 117 11.95 -2.66 1.83
C GLY A 117 12.80 -2.97 3.05
N GLN A 118 12.60 -2.23 4.14
CA GLN A 118 13.18 -2.49 5.44
C GLN A 118 12.18 -3.27 6.30
N PRO A 119 12.43 -4.55 6.64
CA PRO A 119 11.48 -5.36 7.41
C PRO A 119 11.15 -4.77 8.79
N VAL A 120 9.89 -4.92 9.19
CA VAL A 120 9.35 -4.45 10.46
C VAL A 120 8.50 -5.54 11.09
N THR A 121 8.61 -5.69 12.41
CA THR A 121 7.68 -6.49 13.20
C THR A 121 6.38 -5.74 13.35
N SER A 122 5.30 -6.21 12.70
CA SER A 122 3.96 -5.61 12.84
C SER A 122 3.11 -6.36 13.85
N GLN A 123 2.28 -5.62 14.58
CA GLN A 123 1.29 -6.12 15.54
C GLN A 123 -0.15 -5.92 15.06
N LEU A 124 -0.34 -5.24 13.92
CA LEU A 124 -1.67 -4.97 13.36
C LEU A 124 -2.00 -5.95 12.24
N SER A 125 -3.28 -6.28 12.12
CA SER A 125 -3.82 -7.06 11.01
C SER A 125 -4.51 -6.16 10.00
N PHE A 126 -4.21 -6.36 8.73
CA PHE A 126 -4.77 -5.60 7.61
C PHE A 126 -5.76 -6.47 6.84
N SER A 127 -6.87 -5.87 6.40
CA SER A 127 -7.90 -6.60 5.64
C SER A 127 -7.49 -6.87 4.19
N THR A 128 -6.52 -6.12 3.68
CA THR A 128 -6.06 -6.21 2.29
C THR A 128 -4.59 -5.81 2.21
N PRO A 129 -3.77 -6.51 1.39
CA PRO A 129 -2.42 -6.06 1.09
C PRO A 129 -2.43 -4.67 0.47
N CYS A 130 -1.61 -3.75 0.99
CA CYS A 130 -1.56 -2.37 0.54
C CYS A 130 -0.27 -1.66 0.97
N GLN A 131 -0.07 -0.45 0.45
CA GLN A 131 0.87 0.50 1.01
C GLN A 131 0.15 1.43 2.00
N ILE A 132 0.77 1.76 3.13
CA ILE A 132 0.23 2.66 4.15
C ILE A 132 1.24 3.77 4.49
N LEU A 133 0.75 4.91 4.99
CA LEU A 133 1.59 5.96 5.56
C LEU A 133 1.73 5.76 7.07
N VAL A 134 2.96 5.63 7.55
CA VAL A 134 3.29 5.43 8.96
C VAL A 134 4.18 6.56 9.47
N LEU A 135 4.10 6.87 10.75
CA LEU A 135 5.01 7.78 11.43
C LEU A 135 6.06 6.98 12.17
N LEU A 136 7.33 7.36 11.99
CA LEU A 136 8.50 6.78 12.63
C LEU A 136 9.00 7.77 13.69
N ASP A 137 9.29 7.27 14.87
CA ASP A 137 9.86 8.06 15.94
C ASP A 137 10.93 7.25 16.69
N LEU A 138 11.91 7.96 17.24
CA LEU A 138 13.00 7.34 17.99
C LEU A 138 12.59 7.22 19.47
N VAL A 139 12.53 6.00 19.97
CA VAL A 139 12.20 5.68 21.37
C VAL A 139 13.42 5.00 22.01
N GLY A 140 14.28 5.80 22.63
CA GLY A 140 15.59 5.33 23.11
C GLY A 140 16.49 4.96 21.94
N SER A 141 16.93 3.70 21.86
CA SER A 141 17.71 3.16 20.73
C SER A 141 16.86 2.44 19.69
N HIS A 142 15.53 2.46 19.83
CA HIS A 142 14.60 1.73 18.97
C HIS A 142 13.79 2.70 18.11
N VAL A 143 13.32 2.25 16.94
CA VAL A 143 12.36 3.02 16.14
C VAL A 143 10.96 2.49 16.40
N GLY A 144 10.09 3.33 16.95
CA GLY A 144 8.67 3.07 17.10
C GLY A 144 7.91 3.48 15.83
N ILE A 145 6.91 2.69 15.44
CA ILE A 145 6.17 2.89 14.20
C ILE A 145 4.68 2.97 14.52
N THR A 146 4.03 4.03 14.07
CA THR A 146 2.60 4.24 14.29
C THR A 146 1.84 4.42 13.00
N TYR A 147 0.62 3.88 12.95
CA TYR A 147 -0.32 4.02 11.86
C TYR A 147 -1.65 4.54 12.42
N ASN A 148 -2.10 5.70 11.95
CA ASN A 148 -3.33 6.37 12.43
C ASN A 148 -3.43 6.43 13.97
N GLY A 149 -2.33 6.79 14.64
CA GLY A 149 -2.25 6.91 16.10
C GLY A 149 -2.20 5.58 16.87
N ARG A 150 -2.16 4.43 16.19
CA ARG A 150 -1.98 3.12 16.81
C ARG A 150 -0.55 2.64 16.59
N VAL A 151 0.02 1.98 17.59
CA VAL A 151 1.32 1.32 17.45
C VAL A 151 1.18 0.20 16.42
N LEU A 152 1.94 0.33 15.33
CA LEU A 152 2.07 -0.71 14.32
C LEU A 152 3.13 -1.73 14.75
N GLY A 153 4.22 -1.26 15.33
CA GLY A 153 5.40 -2.08 15.58
C GLY A 153 6.66 -1.26 15.82
N GLY A 154 7.82 -1.88 15.57
CA GLY A 154 9.11 -1.22 15.73
C GLY A 154 10.28 -1.93 15.05
N ILE A 155 11.43 -1.26 15.09
CA ILE A 155 12.74 -1.81 14.70
C ILE A 155 13.63 -1.76 15.94
N ASP A 156 14.02 -2.93 16.45
CA ASP A 156 14.77 -3.04 17.70
C ASP A 156 16.25 -2.65 17.53
N ASP A 157 16.86 -2.94 16.38
CA ASP A 157 18.23 -2.54 16.05
C ASP A 157 18.26 -1.78 14.71
N PRO A 158 17.81 -0.51 14.71
CA PRO A 158 17.69 0.28 13.51
C PRO A 158 19.09 0.68 12.98
N PRO A 159 19.31 0.72 11.65
CA PRO A 159 20.56 1.19 11.09
C PRO A 159 20.94 2.58 11.63
N ALA A 160 22.22 2.80 11.95
CA ALA A 160 22.67 4.07 12.53
C ALA A 160 22.27 5.31 11.69
N LYS A 161 22.21 5.15 10.35
CA LYS A 161 21.72 6.20 9.45
C LYS A 161 20.23 6.53 9.66
N LEU A 162 19.39 5.52 9.88
CA LEU A 162 17.98 5.72 10.20
C LEU A 162 17.82 6.45 11.53
N GLN A 163 18.59 6.04 12.56
CA GLN A 163 18.60 6.72 13.85
C GLN A 163 19.02 8.18 13.71
N ALA A 164 20.08 8.47 12.95
CA ALA A 164 20.54 9.83 12.70
C ALA A 164 19.48 10.68 11.96
N ALA A 165 18.78 10.09 10.99
CA ALA A 165 17.70 10.77 10.26
C ALA A 165 16.51 11.13 11.18
N LEU A 166 16.19 10.27 12.16
CA LEU A 166 15.13 10.48 13.13
C LEU A 166 15.53 11.34 14.33
N ALA A 167 16.84 11.58 14.55
CA ALA A 167 17.32 12.37 15.67
C ALA A 167 16.84 13.84 15.64
N ALA A 168 16.51 14.36 14.46
CA ALA A 168 15.97 15.70 14.27
C ALA A 168 14.44 15.80 14.54
N GLY A 169 13.77 14.66 14.70
CA GLY A 169 12.35 14.57 14.98
C GLY A 169 11.64 13.48 14.17
N PRO A 170 10.32 13.31 14.38
CA PRO A 170 9.54 12.28 13.71
C PRO A 170 9.52 12.47 12.19
N VAL A 171 9.74 11.37 11.47
CA VAL A 171 9.67 11.31 10.00
C VAL A 171 8.70 10.21 9.63
N ALA A 172 7.85 10.44 8.64
CA ALA A 172 6.96 9.43 8.13
C ALA A 172 7.61 8.60 7.03
N SER A 173 7.03 7.43 6.75
CA SER A 173 7.44 6.58 5.64
C SER A 173 6.21 5.88 5.08
N ARG A 174 6.37 5.36 3.86
CA ARG A 174 5.41 4.41 3.31
C ARG A 174 5.77 3.03 3.87
N ALA A 175 4.80 2.16 4.10
CA ALA A 175 5.03 0.78 4.49
C ALA A 175 4.19 -0.17 3.66
N PHE A 176 4.82 -1.21 3.15
CA PHE A 176 4.14 -2.33 2.51
C PHE A 176 3.64 -3.29 3.58
N VAL A 177 2.35 -3.60 3.55
CA VAL A 177 1.72 -4.56 4.46
C VAL A 177 1.04 -5.66 3.65
N ALA A 178 1.37 -6.92 3.95
CA ALA A 178 0.78 -8.08 3.30
C ALA A 178 0.95 -9.33 4.17
N ASN A 179 -0.10 -10.13 4.34
CA ASN A 179 -0.04 -11.45 5.00
C ASN A 179 0.66 -11.44 6.38
N GLY A 180 0.42 -10.41 7.20
CA GLY A 180 1.05 -10.26 8.52
C GLY A 180 2.51 -9.79 8.48
N LEU A 181 3.06 -9.55 7.29
CA LEU A 181 4.39 -8.99 7.09
C LEU A 181 4.28 -7.48 6.83
N CYS A 182 5.29 -6.75 7.29
CA CYS A 182 5.41 -5.31 7.11
C CYS A 182 6.85 -4.95 6.74
N ALA A 183 7.02 -4.03 5.79
CA ALA A 183 8.31 -3.46 5.45
C ALA A 183 8.16 -1.97 5.17
N LEU A 184 9.04 -1.14 5.74
CA LEU A 184 9.12 0.28 5.39
C LEU A 184 9.72 0.42 3.99
N ASP A 185 9.20 1.38 3.24
CA ASP A 185 9.69 1.78 1.94
C ASP A 185 10.56 3.03 2.14
N ILE A 186 11.87 2.82 2.20
CA ILE A 186 12.85 3.84 2.54
C ILE A 186 13.99 3.84 1.52
N ASP A 187 14.24 5.01 0.96
CA ASP A 187 15.44 5.30 0.18
C ASP A 187 16.71 4.95 0.97
N PRO A 188 17.67 4.18 0.41
CA PRO A 188 18.90 3.79 1.11
C PRO A 188 19.79 4.97 1.50
N PHE A 189 19.57 6.15 0.93
CA PHE A 189 20.25 7.41 1.30
C PHE A 189 19.46 8.23 2.32
N TYR A 190 18.30 7.76 2.77
CA TYR A 190 17.43 8.38 3.77
C TYR A 190 17.02 9.82 3.40
N GLN A 191 16.83 10.07 2.10
CA GLN A 191 16.30 11.35 1.64
C GLN A 191 14.88 11.56 2.14
N VAL A 192 14.54 12.81 2.49
CA VAL A 192 13.21 13.20 2.97
C VAL A 192 12.60 14.26 2.08
N GLU A 193 11.30 14.14 1.87
CA GLU A 193 10.46 15.05 1.10
C GLU A 193 9.33 15.61 1.96
N ASP A 194 8.77 16.77 1.56
CA ASP A 194 7.60 17.33 2.21
C ASP A 194 6.32 16.61 1.75
N TYR A 195 5.61 16.03 2.70
CA TYR A 195 4.32 15.40 2.42
C TYR A 195 3.25 16.45 2.14
N SER A 196 2.51 16.19 1.06
CA SER A 196 1.31 16.92 0.74
C SER A 196 0.09 15.98 0.77
N PRO A 197 -0.89 16.20 1.67
CA PRO A 197 -2.05 15.35 1.78
C PRO A 197 -2.93 15.40 0.54
N LEU A 198 -3.62 14.28 0.29
CA LEU A 198 -4.74 14.22 -0.65
C LEU A 198 -5.99 14.82 -0.01
N SER A 199 -6.82 15.48 -0.82
CA SER A 199 -8.08 16.07 -0.36
C SER A 199 -9.15 15.03 -0.03
N ILE A 200 -9.03 13.83 -0.62
CA ILE A 200 -9.98 12.72 -0.42
C ILE A 200 -9.34 11.64 0.47
N PRO A 201 -9.97 11.28 1.60
CA PRO A 201 -9.45 10.27 2.52
C PRO A 201 -9.39 8.88 1.88
N ALA A 202 -8.50 8.03 2.39
CA ALA A 202 -8.41 6.63 1.98
C ALA A 202 -9.54 5.79 2.58
N ALA A 203 -9.87 4.69 1.89
CA ALA A 203 -10.67 3.65 2.48
C ALA A 203 -9.95 3.04 3.71
N PRO A 204 -10.67 2.62 4.76
CA PRO A 204 -10.06 1.93 5.90
C PRO A 204 -9.45 0.59 5.48
N VAL A 205 -8.21 0.33 5.90
CA VAL A 205 -7.46 -0.90 5.54
C VAL A 205 -7.15 -1.83 6.73
N LEU A 206 -7.44 -1.40 7.96
CA LEU A 206 -7.30 -2.25 9.14
C LEU A 206 -8.43 -3.28 9.18
N ALA A 207 -8.09 -4.52 9.53
CA ALA A 207 -9.09 -5.53 9.81
C ALA A 207 -9.97 -5.06 10.98
N ARG A 208 -11.30 -5.19 10.83
CA ARG A 208 -12.20 -4.95 11.96
C ARG A 208 -11.91 -6.00 13.03
N ALA A 209 -11.89 -5.58 14.29
CA ALA A 209 -11.90 -6.53 15.40
C ALA A 209 -13.09 -7.48 15.21
N PRO A 210 -12.97 -8.78 15.55
CA PRO A 210 -14.12 -9.66 15.55
C PRO A 210 -15.19 -9.02 16.44
N GLN A 211 -16.30 -8.63 15.82
CA GLN A 211 -17.46 -8.17 16.55
C GLN A 211 -17.87 -9.36 17.40
N ALA A 212 -17.85 -9.22 18.74
CA ALA A 212 -18.39 -10.26 19.60
C ALA A 212 -19.78 -10.57 19.07
N ALA A 213 -20.01 -11.82 18.67
CA ALA A 213 -21.30 -12.23 18.14
C ALA A 213 -22.35 -11.80 19.16
N GLU A 214 -23.23 -10.88 18.77
CA GLU A 214 -24.37 -10.57 19.63
C GLU A 214 -25.09 -11.90 19.89
N PRO A 215 -25.40 -12.23 21.15
CA PRO A 215 -26.16 -13.43 21.42
C PRO A 215 -27.45 -13.30 20.61
N ILE A 216 -27.63 -14.21 19.65
CA ILE A 216 -28.91 -14.36 18.96
C ILE A 216 -29.88 -14.68 20.08
N ALA A 217 -30.67 -13.69 20.49
CA ALA A 217 -31.74 -13.91 21.45
C ALA A 217 -32.66 -14.94 20.80
N THR A 218 -32.58 -16.18 21.28
CA THR A 218 -33.51 -17.23 20.91
C THR A 218 -34.89 -16.77 21.36
N VAL A 219 -35.65 -16.19 20.44
CA VAL A 219 -37.08 -15.98 20.63
C VAL A 219 -37.69 -17.38 20.67
N ILE A 220 -37.95 -17.89 21.88
CA ILE A 220 -38.81 -19.06 22.06
C ILE A 220 -40.24 -18.53 21.92
N PRO A 221 -40.99 -18.86 20.84
CA PRO A 221 -42.40 -18.52 20.80
C PRO A 221 -43.12 -19.35 21.87
N THR A 222 -43.50 -18.71 22.98
CA THR A 222 -44.41 -19.32 23.95
C THR A 222 -45.82 -19.14 23.42
N GLN A 223 -46.35 -20.11 22.69
CA GLN A 223 -47.79 -20.22 22.52
C GLN A 223 -48.38 -20.83 23.79
N LEU A 224 -48.97 -19.97 24.63
CA LEU A 224 -49.92 -20.36 25.65
C LEU A 224 -51.27 -20.59 24.96
N GLU A 225 -51.66 -21.85 24.76
CA GLU A 225 -53.06 -22.15 24.47
C GLU A 225 -53.87 -22.09 25.78
N PRO A 226 -55.00 -21.38 25.82
CA PRO A 226 -55.94 -21.50 26.93
C PRO A 226 -56.59 -22.90 26.88
N ALA A 227 -56.62 -23.56 28.05
CA ALA A 227 -57.33 -24.82 28.23
C ALA A 227 -58.78 -24.67 27.75
N ARG A 228 -59.13 -25.35 26.65
CA ARG A 228 -60.53 -25.51 26.25
C ARG A 228 -61.22 -26.40 27.27
N GLY A 229 -61.88 -25.77 28.24
CA GLY A 229 -63.05 -26.37 28.86
C GLY A 229 -64.16 -26.46 27.81
N SER A 230 -64.68 -27.66 27.57
CA SER A 230 -66.06 -27.79 27.15
C SER A 230 -66.66 -29.00 27.84
N LEU A 231 -67.65 -28.69 28.67
CA LEU A 231 -68.65 -29.59 29.20
C LEU A 231 -69.38 -30.29 28.06
N ALA A 232 -69.51 -31.60 28.16
CA ALA A 232 -70.71 -32.39 27.86
C ALA A 232 -70.56 -33.75 28.55
#